data_AF-B7RFT3-F1
#
_entry.id   AF-B7RFT3-F1
#
_cell.length_a   1.000
_cell.length_b   1.000
_cell.length_c   1.000
_cell.angle_alpha   90.00
_cell.angle_beta   90.00
_cell.angle_gamma   90.00
#
_symmetry.space_group_name_H-M   'P 1'
#
loop_
_entity.id
_entity.type
_entity.pdbx_description
1 polymer ?
#
loop_
_entity_poly.entity_id
_entity_poly.type
_entity_poly.pdbx_seq_one_letter_code
_entity_poly.pdbx_strand_id
1 'polypeptide(L)'
;MTRLRAFLICLLPVLPLGAVPVAAQQAAQASDRPLVQSPILTIDSDRVFNESAFGLRVARDLETQGATLSAENRQIEADLGAEEQRLTAQRAALSPEKFRDLADAFDAKVQDIRATQAAKSRALNQLVEKEREVFLNAAGPVLEKLMRDSGAAVILERRSVFISANAIDITNEAIARLDASLGSGKN
;
A
#
# COMPACT_ATOMS: atom_id res chain seq x y z
N MET A 1 62.04 22.51 -53.37
CA MET A 1 63.15 23.08 -52.59
C MET A 1 63.06 22.56 -51.17
N THR A 2 64.01 21.70 -50.84
CA THR A 2 64.32 21.10 -49.53
C THR A 2 64.27 22.09 -48.36
N ARG A 3 63.79 21.67 -47.18
CA ARG A 3 64.62 21.48 -45.97
C ARG A 3 64.03 20.45 -44.99
N LEU A 4 64.90 19.50 -44.67
CA LEU A 4 64.88 18.43 -43.70
C LEU A 4 65.43 18.94 -42.36
N ARG A 5 64.90 18.47 -41.22
CA ARG A 5 65.53 18.35 -39.88
C ARG A 5 64.55 17.55 -38.99
N ALA A 6 64.72 16.24 -38.67
CA ALA A 6 65.67 15.63 -37.71
C ALA A 6 65.72 16.44 -36.40
N PHE A 7 65.47 15.94 -35.18
CA PHE A 7 65.56 14.61 -34.53
C PHE A 7 64.95 14.81 -33.12
N LEU A 8 64.25 13.83 -32.53
CA LEU A 8 64.57 13.28 -31.19
C LEU A 8 63.53 12.24 -30.74
N ILE A 9 64.03 11.03 -30.57
CA ILE A 9 63.41 9.90 -29.87
C ILE A 9 63.46 10.21 -28.37
N CYS A 10 62.34 10.08 -27.67
CA CYS A 10 62.32 9.96 -26.21
C CYS A 10 61.46 8.77 -25.79
N LEU A 11 62.05 7.96 -24.93
CA LEU A 11 61.64 6.67 -24.41
C LEU A 11 60.58 6.83 -23.28
N LEU A 12 59.52 6.01 -23.34
CA LEU A 12 58.68 5.38 -22.27
C LEU A 12 58.64 5.99 -20.83
N PRO A 13 57.44 6.03 -20.19
CA PRO A 13 56.93 4.79 -19.58
C PRO A 13 55.41 4.55 -19.66
N VAL A 14 55.06 3.27 -19.59
CA VAL A 14 53.73 2.71 -19.31
C VAL A 14 53.41 2.90 -17.82
N LEU A 15 52.19 3.35 -17.51
CA LEU A 15 51.58 3.26 -16.18
C LEU A 15 50.07 3.00 -16.33
N PRO A 16 49.55 1.86 -15.86
CA PRO A 16 48.12 1.58 -15.80
C PRO A 16 47.57 2.08 -14.46
N LEU A 17 46.43 2.77 -14.41
CA LEU A 17 45.64 2.87 -13.17
C LEU A 17 44.25 3.48 -13.40
N GLY A 18 43.21 2.75 -12.98
CA GLY A 18 41.99 3.33 -12.42
C GLY A 18 40.81 3.55 -13.35
N ALA A 19 40.08 2.48 -13.69
CA ALA A 19 38.65 2.59 -13.96
C ALA A 19 37.94 2.94 -12.65
N VAL A 20 37.50 4.18 -12.49
CA VAL A 20 36.64 4.60 -11.36
C VAL A 20 35.19 4.43 -11.81
N PRO A 21 34.37 3.60 -11.14
CA PRO A 21 32.95 3.55 -11.43
C PRO A 21 32.30 4.82 -10.86
N VAL A 22 31.97 5.77 -11.71
CA VAL A 22 31.17 6.96 -11.38
C VAL A 22 29.69 6.58 -11.31
N ALA A 23 29.35 5.63 -10.44
CA ALA A 23 27.98 5.14 -10.29
C ALA A 23 27.73 4.63 -8.86
N ALA A 24 27.92 5.50 -7.86
CA ALA A 24 27.56 5.16 -6.48
C ALA A 24 27.20 6.38 -5.60
N GLN A 25 26.92 7.55 -6.19
CA GLN A 25 26.60 8.76 -5.43
C GLN A 25 25.19 9.28 -5.74
N GLN A 26 24.23 8.36 -5.70
CA GLN A 26 22.83 8.67 -5.40
C GLN A 26 22.35 7.81 -4.22
N ALA A 27 23.13 7.80 -3.14
CA ALA A 27 22.65 7.34 -1.85
C ALA A 27 22.27 8.59 -1.04
N ALA A 28 20.97 8.81 -0.93
CA ALA A 28 20.28 9.57 0.12
C ALA A 28 20.99 10.83 0.65
N GLN A 29 20.77 11.96 -0.02
CA GLN A 29 20.71 13.22 0.72
C GLN A 29 19.49 13.14 1.64
N ALA A 30 19.70 12.69 2.88
CA ALA A 30 18.81 12.99 3.99
C ALA A 30 18.66 14.51 3.97
N SER A 31 17.51 14.96 3.46
CA SER A 31 17.29 16.35 3.13
C SER A 31 17.29 17.12 4.45
N ASP A 32 18.28 18.00 4.62
CA ASP A 32 18.31 19.03 5.64
C ASP A 32 17.25 20.09 5.26
N ARG A 33 15.99 19.65 5.18
CA ARG A 33 14.86 20.48 4.79
C ARG A 33 14.56 21.36 6.00
N PRO A 34 14.56 22.69 5.86
CA PRO A 34 14.27 23.57 6.98
C PRO A 34 12.97 23.16 7.64
N LEU A 35 13.03 22.91 8.95
CA LEU A 35 11.83 22.64 9.74
C LEU A 35 10.89 23.82 9.59
N VAL A 36 9.64 23.55 9.21
CA VAL A 36 8.59 24.58 9.15
C VAL A 36 8.46 25.18 10.55
N GLN A 37 8.61 26.50 10.66
CA GLN A 37 8.42 27.25 11.91
C GLN A 37 7.19 28.13 11.76
N SER A 38 6.09 27.75 12.40
CA SER A 38 4.81 28.45 12.32
C SER A 38 3.93 28.07 13.50
N PRO A 39 3.18 29.01 14.11
CA PRO A 39 2.22 28.69 15.18
C PRO A 39 1.05 27.82 14.71
N ILE A 40 0.79 27.76 13.40
CA ILE A 40 -0.29 26.99 12.77
C ILE A 40 0.30 26.17 11.63
N LEU A 41 -0.03 24.87 11.58
CA LEU A 41 0.34 23.96 10.51
C LEU A 41 -0.92 23.42 9.80
N THR A 42 -0.76 22.97 8.57
CA THR A 42 -1.79 22.22 7.84
C THR A 42 -1.31 20.82 7.47
N ILE A 43 -2.25 19.88 7.38
CA ILE A 43 -1.97 18.49 7.02
C ILE A 43 -3.09 17.95 6.14
N ASP A 44 -2.76 17.14 5.15
CA ASP A 44 -3.70 16.32 4.41
C ASP A 44 -3.67 14.89 4.97
N SER A 45 -4.61 14.59 5.88
CA SER A 45 -4.60 13.31 6.59
C SER A 45 -4.86 12.11 5.66
N ASP A 46 -5.61 12.32 4.58
CA ASP A 46 -5.90 11.27 3.62
C ASP A 46 -4.66 10.93 2.80
N ARG A 47 -3.89 11.93 2.36
CA ARG A 47 -2.58 11.69 1.74
C ARG A 47 -1.60 11.05 2.71
N VAL A 48 -1.55 11.53 3.96
CA VAL A 48 -0.67 10.95 4.99
C VAL A 48 -0.95 9.46 5.19
N PHE A 49 -2.21 9.05 5.26
CA PHE A 49 -2.56 7.63 5.31
C PHE A 49 -2.18 6.92 4.01
N ASN A 50 -2.70 7.37 2.86
CA ASN A 50 -2.60 6.64 1.59
C ASN A 50 -1.18 6.53 1.03
N GLU A 51 -0.34 7.54 1.25
CA GLU A 51 1.02 7.62 0.72
C GLU A 51 2.08 7.05 1.67
N SER A 52 1.76 6.86 2.96
CA SER A 52 2.67 6.24 3.92
C SER A 52 2.96 4.77 3.59
N ALA A 53 4.13 4.28 4.01
CA ALA A 53 4.46 2.86 4.02
C ALA A 53 3.39 2.03 4.77
N PHE A 54 2.73 2.63 5.76
CA PHE A 54 1.59 2.02 6.43
C PHE A 54 0.44 1.79 5.45
N GLY A 55 -0.15 2.86 4.90
CA GLY A 55 -1.31 2.76 4.02
C GLY A 55 -1.04 1.97 2.74
N LEU A 56 0.17 2.08 2.17
CA LEU A 56 0.57 1.28 1.00
C LEU A 56 0.58 -0.23 1.28
N ARG A 57 0.89 -0.67 2.51
CA ARG A 57 0.73 -2.09 2.86
C ARG A 57 -0.72 -2.45 3.14
N VAL A 58 -1.52 -1.59 3.78
CA VAL A 58 -2.96 -1.84 3.92
C VAL A 58 -3.62 -2.06 2.56
N ALA A 59 -3.32 -1.20 1.58
CA ALA A 59 -3.84 -1.33 0.22
C ALA A 59 -3.46 -2.67 -0.42
N ARG A 60 -2.19 -3.10 -0.31
CA ARG A 60 -1.72 -4.39 -0.82
C ARG A 60 -2.35 -5.59 -0.11
N ASP A 61 -2.53 -5.50 1.20
CA ASP A 61 -3.15 -6.56 2.00
C ASP A 61 -4.64 -6.72 1.62
N LEU A 62 -5.34 -5.62 1.35
CA LEU A 62 -6.74 -5.62 0.87
C LEU A 62 -6.85 -6.18 -0.54
N GLU A 63 -5.96 -5.79 -1.45
CA GLU A 63 -5.91 -6.32 -2.82
C GLU A 63 -5.69 -7.85 -2.79
N THR A 64 -4.75 -8.32 -1.98
CA THR A 64 -4.43 -9.75 -1.83
C THR A 64 -5.62 -10.53 -1.27
N GLN A 65 -6.26 -10.01 -0.22
CA GLN A 65 -7.43 -10.65 0.40
C GLN A 65 -8.65 -10.63 -0.54
N GLY A 66 -8.86 -9.53 -1.27
CA GLY A 66 -9.92 -9.43 -2.28
C GLY A 66 -9.74 -10.42 -3.43
N ALA A 67 -8.51 -10.56 -3.93
CA ALA A 67 -8.18 -11.54 -4.96
C ALA A 67 -8.40 -12.98 -4.46
N THR A 68 -8.02 -13.26 -3.21
CA THR A 68 -8.24 -14.57 -2.57
C THR A 68 -9.73 -14.88 -2.46
N LEU A 69 -10.54 -13.94 -1.96
CA LEU A 69 -11.98 -14.09 -1.83
C LEU A 69 -12.66 -14.27 -3.19
N SER A 70 -12.21 -13.54 -4.22
CA SER A 70 -12.69 -13.68 -5.58
C SER A 70 -12.39 -15.08 -6.17
N ALA A 71 -11.19 -15.61 -5.92
CA ALA A 71 -10.83 -16.95 -6.34
C ALA A 71 -11.65 -18.03 -5.62
N GLU A 72 -11.87 -17.87 -4.31
CA GLU A 72 -12.73 -18.76 -3.52
C GLU A 72 -14.17 -18.79 -4.08
N ASN A 73 -14.74 -17.63 -4.38
CA ASN A 73 -16.10 -17.56 -4.95
C ASN A 73 -16.21 -18.28 -6.30
N ARG A 74 -15.22 -18.14 -7.19
CA ARG A 74 -15.21 -18.87 -8.47
C ARG A 74 -15.18 -20.38 -8.28
N GLN A 75 -14.40 -20.85 -7.31
CA GLN A 75 -14.34 -22.29 -7.01
C GLN A 75 -15.68 -22.79 -6.48
N ILE A 76 -16.28 -22.05 -5.54
CA ILE A 76 -17.61 -22.34 -4.99
C ILE A 76 -18.68 -22.39 -6.08
N GLU A 77 -18.68 -21.43 -7.00
CA GLU A 77 -19.62 -21.40 -8.13
C GLU A 77 -19.47 -22.63 -9.02
N ALA A 78 -18.23 -23.04 -9.32
CA ALA A 78 -17.97 -24.25 -10.10
C ALA A 78 -18.46 -25.51 -9.39
N ASP A 79 -18.21 -25.62 -8.08
CA ASP A 79 -18.62 -26.77 -7.26
C ASP A 79 -20.15 -26.86 -7.14
N LEU A 80 -20.83 -25.73 -6.91
CA LEU A 80 -22.29 -25.66 -6.89
C LEU A 80 -22.91 -26.00 -8.24
N GLY A 81 -22.31 -25.52 -9.35
CA GLY A 81 -22.77 -25.87 -10.70
C GLY A 81 -22.62 -27.36 -11.00
N ALA A 82 -21.52 -27.99 -10.57
CA ALA A 82 -21.33 -29.43 -10.71
C ALA A 82 -22.33 -30.24 -9.86
N GLU A 83 -22.63 -29.77 -8.64
CA GLU A 83 -23.62 -30.39 -7.76
C GLU A 83 -25.05 -30.27 -8.32
N GLU A 84 -25.44 -29.10 -8.83
CA GLU A 84 -26.73 -28.86 -9.48
C GLU A 84 -26.93 -29.79 -10.68
N GLN A 85 -25.90 -29.98 -11.52
CA GLN A 85 -25.95 -30.91 -12.64
C GLN A 85 -26.17 -32.35 -12.18
N ARG A 86 -25.49 -32.78 -11.10
CA ARG A 86 -25.67 -34.13 -10.52
C ARG A 86 -27.06 -34.32 -9.95
N LEU A 87 -27.62 -33.32 -9.27
CA LEU A 87 -28.99 -33.35 -8.74
C LEU A 87 -30.00 -33.46 -9.90
N THR A 88 -29.81 -32.66 -10.94
CA THR A 88 -30.66 -32.67 -12.14
C THR A 88 -30.65 -34.04 -12.82
N ALA A 89 -29.48 -34.68 -12.96
CA ALA A 89 -29.37 -36.03 -13.53
C ALA A 89 -30.08 -37.09 -12.68
N GLN A 90 -30.05 -36.96 -11.35
CA GLN A 90 -30.70 -37.90 -10.43
C GLN A 90 -32.22 -37.77 -10.38
N ARG A 91 -32.79 -36.65 -10.85
CA ARG A 91 -34.23 -36.37 -10.79
C ARG A 91 -35.10 -37.44 -11.46
N ALA A 92 -34.63 -38.03 -12.55
CA ALA A 92 -35.35 -39.08 -13.26
C ALA A 92 -35.23 -40.46 -12.59
N ALA A 93 -34.23 -40.66 -11.71
CA ALA A 93 -33.92 -41.94 -11.08
C ALA A 93 -34.44 -42.05 -9.64
N LEU A 94 -34.70 -40.94 -8.96
CA LEU A 94 -35.13 -40.90 -7.56
C LEU A 94 -36.64 -40.79 -7.42
N SER A 95 -37.16 -41.26 -6.27
CA SER A 95 -38.54 -40.93 -5.89
C SER A 95 -38.66 -39.42 -5.62
N PRO A 96 -39.87 -38.84 -5.78
CA PRO A 96 -40.10 -37.42 -5.52
C PRO A 96 -39.65 -36.97 -4.12
N GLU A 97 -39.88 -37.80 -3.11
CA GLU A 97 -39.49 -37.55 -1.71
C GLU A 97 -37.98 -37.45 -1.56
N LYS A 98 -37.23 -38.45 -2.05
CA LYS A 98 -35.76 -38.46 -1.97
C LYS A 98 -35.12 -37.31 -2.75
N PHE A 99 -35.69 -36.98 -3.91
CA PHE A 99 -35.22 -35.83 -4.69
C PHE A 99 -35.46 -34.52 -3.94
N ARG A 100 -36.62 -34.38 -3.29
CA ARG A 100 -36.95 -33.19 -2.50
C ARG A 100 -35.99 -32.99 -1.34
N ASP A 101 -35.67 -34.05 -0.59
CA ASP A 101 -34.70 -33.97 0.52
C ASP A 101 -33.32 -33.48 0.04
N LEU A 102 -32.85 -33.96 -1.12
CA LEU A 102 -31.59 -33.53 -1.71
C LEU A 102 -31.64 -32.08 -2.22
N ALA A 103 -32.76 -31.67 -2.81
CA ALA A 103 -32.97 -30.29 -3.27
C ALA A 103 -33.00 -29.31 -2.08
N ASP A 104 -33.72 -29.65 -1.01
CA ASP A 104 -33.80 -28.84 0.20
C ASP A 104 -32.41 -28.71 0.87
N ALA A 105 -31.61 -29.78 0.87
CA ALA A 105 -30.24 -29.75 1.37
C ALA A 105 -29.30 -28.88 0.51
N PHE A 106 -29.45 -28.94 -0.82
CA PHE A 106 -28.70 -28.08 -1.74
C PHE A 106 -29.06 -26.61 -1.57
N ASP A 107 -30.36 -26.30 -1.47
CA ASP A 107 -30.83 -24.94 -1.22
C ASP A 107 -30.28 -24.40 0.09
N ALA A 108 -30.31 -25.20 1.17
CA ALA A 108 -29.73 -24.82 2.46
C ALA A 108 -28.23 -24.52 2.35
N LYS A 109 -27.47 -25.36 1.65
CA LYS A 109 -26.04 -25.14 1.37
C LYS A 109 -25.80 -23.84 0.61
N VAL A 110 -26.58 -23.57 -0.44
CA VAL A 110 -26.45 -22.34 -1.25
C VAL A 110 -26.70 -21.09 -0.38
N GLN A 111 -27.71 -21.11 0.49
CA GLN A 111 -27.99 -19.99 1.38
C GLN A 111 -26.86 -19.76 2.41
N ASP A 112 -26.32 -20.83 3.00
CA ASP A 112 -25.20 -20.73 3.94
C ASP A 112 -23.95 -20.15 3.29
N ILE A 113 -23.62 -20.64 2.09
CA ILE A 113 -22.51 -20.11 1.29
C ILE A 113 -22.71 -18.62 1.00
N ARG A 114 -23.91 -18.22 0.55
CA ARG A 114 -24.22 -16.80 0.29
C ARG A 114 -24.04 -15.93 1.53
N ALA A 115 -24.54 -16.38 2.68
CA ALA A 115 -24.39 -15.66 3.94
C ALA A 115 -22.91 -15.54 4.36
N THR A 116 -22.15 -16.62 4.22
CA THR A 116 -20.71 -16.68 4.54
C THR A 116 -19.90 -15.74 3.64
N GLN A 117 -20.11 -15.78 2.32
CA GLN A 117 -19.37 -14.92 1.39
C GLN A 117 -19.74 -13.44 1.56
N ALA A 118 -21.00 -13.14 1.85
CA ALA A 118 -21.43 -11.77 2.19
C ALA A 118 -20.77 -11.27 3.49
N ALA A 119 -20.63 -12.14 4.51
CA ALA A 119 -19.93 -11.80 5.74
C ALA A 119 -18.44 -11.51 5.50
N LYS A 120 -17.76 -12.34 4.70
CA LYS A 120 -16.35 -12.12 4.32
C LYS A 120 -16.15 -10.79 3.58
N SER A 121 -17.02 -10.47 2.62
CA SER A 121 -16.97 -9.20 1.88
C SER A 121 -17.16 -7.99 2.80
N ARG A 122 -18.13 -8.04 3.72
CA ARG A 122 -18.32 -6.97 4.72
C ARG A 122 -17.12 -6.81 5.65
N ALA A 123 -16.54 -7.92 6.12
CA ALA A 123 -15.36 -7.89 6.98
C ALA A 123 -14.16 -7.25 6.28
N LEU A 124 -13.96 -7.55 4.99
CA LEU A 124 -12.90 -6.93 4.19
C LEU A 124 -13.09 -5.41 4.04
N ASN A 125 -14.33 -4.96 3.81
CA ASN A 125 -14.63 -3.54 3.72
C ASN A 125 -14.42 -2.80 5.06
N GLN A 126 -14.75 -3.45 6.17
CA GLN A 126 -14.55 -2.90 7.52
C GLN A 126 -13.07 -2.82 7.91
N LEU A 127 -12.20 -3.62 7.29
CA LEU A 127 -10.78 -3.64 7.60
C LEU A 127 -10.11 -2.30 7.30
N VAL A 128 -10.50 -1.60 6.22
CA VAL A 128 -9.93 -0.28 5.87
C VAL A 128 -10.12 0.73 7.00
N GLU A 129 -11.34 0.85 7.51
CA GLU A 129 -11.66 1.81 8.57
C GLU A 129 -10.93 1.47 9.87
N LYS A 130 -10.86 0.17 10.20
CA LYS A 130 -10.09 -0.28 11.37
C LYS A 130 -8.59 0.03 11.23
N GLU A 131 -8.00 -0.23 10.07
CA GLU A 131 -6.59 0.09 9.81
C GLU A 131 -6.32 1.60 9.83
N ARG A 132 -7.29 2.41 9.40
CA ARG A 132 -7.23 3.87 9.50
C ARG A 132 -7.23 4.34 10.96
N GLU A 133 -8.08 3.77 11.81
CA GLU A 133 -8.09 4.08 13.24
C GLU A 133 -6.75 3.70 13.90
N VAL A 134 -6.22 2.51 13.59
CA VAL A 134 -4.91 2.06 14.07
C VAL A 134 -3.81 3.03 13.64
N PHE A 135 -3.81 3.44 12.37
CA PHE A 135 -2.85 4.40 11.85
C PHE A 135 -2.93 5.75 12.56
N LEU A 136 -4.12 6.32 12.73
CA LEU A 136 -4.29 7.63 13.37
C LEU A 136 -3.81 7.62 14.82
N ASN A 137 -4.11 6.55 15.56
CA ASN A 137 -3.62 6.36 16.93
C ASN A 137 -2.09 6.28 16.98
N ALA A 138 -1.48 5.55 16.04
CA ALA A 138 -0.03 5.45 15.94
C ALA A 138 0.63 6.76 15.45
N ALA A 139 -0.08 7.54 14.65
CA ALA A 139 0.41 8.80 14.10
C ALA A 139 0.40 9.94 15.12
N GLY A 140 -0.53 9.92 16.08
CA GLY A 140 -0.68 10.97 17.12
C GLY A 140 0.64 11.43 17.74
N PRO A 141 1.45 10.54 18.35
CA PRO A 141 2.73 10.92 18.96
C PRO A 141 3.74 11.53 17.97
N VAL A 142 3.75 11.10 16.72
CA VAL A 142 4.63 11.63 15.66
C VAL A 142 4.19 13.03 15.25
N LEU A 143 2.89 13.24 15.07
CA LEU A 143 2.30 14.54 14.73
C LEU A 143 2.47 15.54 15.89
N GLU A 144 2.32 15.10 17.14
CA GLU A 144 2.61 15.93 18.31
C GLU A 144 4.07 16.35 18.38
N LYS A 145 5.01 15.45 18.06
CA LYS A 145 6.43 15.81 18.00
C LYS A 145 6.69 16.83 16.90
N LEU A 146 6.10 16.63 15.72
CA LEU A 146 6.17 17.60 14.61
C LEU A 146 5.65 18.97 15.02
N MET A 147 4.49 19.01 15.65
CA MET A 147 3.89 20.24 16.16
C MET A 147 4.84 20.98 17.12
N ARG A 148 5.45 20.26 18.08
CA ARG A 148 6.43 20.84 19.02
C ARG A 148 7.70 21.33 18.31
N ASP A 149 8.28 20.53 17.42
CA ASP A 149 9.51 20.88 16.70
C ASP A 149 9.33 22.12 15.80
N SER A 150 8.10 22.35 15.33
CA SER A 150 7.71 23.51 14.52
C SER A 150 7.25 24.74 15.30
N GLY A 151 7.22 24.67 16.64
CA GLY A 151 6.68 25.73 17.49
C GLY A 151 5.17 25.98 17.29
N ALA A 152 4.46 25.01 16.73
CA ALA A 152 3.04 25.11 16.42
C ALA A 152 2.18 24.81 17.65
N ALA A 153 1.02 25.45 17.73
CA ALA A 153 0.01 25.17 18.74
C ALA A 153 -1.12 24.28 18.20
N VAL A 154 -1.27 24.20 16.87
CA VAL A 154 -2.34 23.46 16.22
C VAL A 154 -1.93 22.98 14.81
N ILE A 155 -2.43 21.80 14.45
CA ILE A 155 -2.42 21.27 13.09
C ILE A 155 -3.87 21.25 12.59
N LEU A 156 -4.13 21.84 11.42
CA LEU A 156 -5.44 21.91 10.80
C LEU A 156 -5.53 20.99 9.58
N GLU A 157 -6.66 20.34 9.41
CA GLU A 157 -6.93 19.55 8.21
C GLU A 157 -7.03 20.47 6.99
N ARG A 158 -6.21 20.20 5.97
CA ARG A 158 -6.05 21.05 4.78
C ARG A 158 -7.36 21.26 4.05
N ARG A 159 -8.22 20.22 3.97
CA ARG A 159 -9.53 20.31 3.29
C ARG A 159 -10.54 21.22 4.00
N SER A 160 -10.31 21.53 5.28
CA SER A 160 -11.16 22.43 6.07
C SER A 160 -10.69 23.89 5.99
N VAL A 161 -9.56 24.16 5.32
CA VAL A 161 -8.97 25.49 5.19
C VAL A 161 -9.13 25.98 3.75
N PHE A 162 -9.82 27.11 3.55
CA PHE A 162 -10.11 27.65 2.21
C PHE A 162 -8.84 27.98 1.41
N ILE A 163 -7.86 28.64 2.05
CA ILE A 163 -6.55 28.96 1.48
C ILE A 163 -5.50 28.87 2.60
N SER A 164 -4.40 28.17 2.33
CA SER A 164 -3.23 28.12 3.22
C SER A 164 -1.94 28.28 2.41
N ALA A 165 -0.89 28.80 3.05
CA ALA A 165 0.43 28.83 2.44
C ALA A 165 1.02 27.41 2.37
N ASN A 166 1.59 27.01 1.25
CA ASN A 166 2.29 25.71 1.14
C ASN A 166 3.45 25.59 2.15
N ALA A 167 3.98 26.72 2.64
CA ALA A 167 5.05 26.74 3.64
C ALA A 167 4.64 26.19 5.01
N ILE A 168 3.34 26.13 5.32
CA ILE A 168 2.83 25.59 6.58
C ILE A 168 2.25 24.17 6.44
N ASP A 169 2.30 23.59 5.23
CA ASP A 169 1.86 22.24 4.96
C ASP A 169 2.95 21.23 5.35
N ILE A 170 2.65 20.40 6.35
CA ILE A 170 3.56 19.37 6.86
C ILE A 170 3.29 17.97 6.29
N THR A 171 2.39 17.80 5.33
CA THR A 171 1.95 16.48 4.81
C THR A 171 3.12 15.57 4.44
N ASN A 172 4.07 16.07 3.64
CA ASN A 172 5.22 15.26 3.20
C ASN A 172 6.20 14.95 4.34
N GLU A 173 6.39 15.88 5.27
CA GLU A 173 7.23 15.69 6.45
C GLU A 173 6.60 14.68 7.40
N ALA A 174 5.28 14.74 7.59
CA ALA A 174 4.51 13.77 8.37
C ALA A 174 4.67 12.36 7.79
N ILE A 175 4.50 12.19 6.47
CA ILE A 175 4.72 10.89 5.80
C ILE A 175 6.13 10.37 6.09
N ALA A 176 7.17 11.18 5.86
CA ALA A 176 8.54 10.76 6.07
C ALA A 176 8.83 10.33 7.52
N ARG A 177 8.28 11.05 8.51
CA ARG A 177 8.47 10.69 9.92
C ARG A 177 7.67 9.48 10.35
N LEU A 178 6.44 9.34 9.84
CA LEU A 178 5.62 8.16 10.09
C LEU A 178 6.26 6.92 9.48
N ASP A 179 6.82 7.02 8.27
CA ASP A 179 7.54 5.92 7.65
C ASP A 179 8.81 5.56 8.43
N ALA A 180 9.53 6.54 8.96
CA ALA A 180 10.71 6.29 9.78
C ALA A 180 10.37 5.67 11.16
N SER A 181 9.22 6.05 11.75
CA SER A 181 8.84 5.64 13.10
C SER A 181 7.98 4.37 13.15
N LEU A 182 7.02 4.26 12.24
CA LEU A 182 6.04 3.17 12.17
C LEU A 182 6.41 2.17 11.07
N GLY A 183 7.06 2.62 10.00
CA GLY A 183 7.29 1.83 8.81
C GLY A 183 5.97 1.30 8.25
N SER A 184 5.92 0.00 7.97
CA SER A 184 4.63 -0.64 7.70
C SER A 184 3.82 -0.88 8.98
N GLY A 185 4.39 -0.96 10.18
CA GLY A 185 3.59 -1.34 11.36
C GLY A 185 3.13 -2.80 11.34
N LYS A 186 3.71 -3.63 10.46
CA LYS A 186 3.87 -5.07 10.71
C LYS A 186 5.10 -5.24 11.61
N ASN A 187 4.86 -5.44 12.91
CA ASN A 187 5.81 -6.04 13.86
C ASN A 187 5.20 -7.35 14.35
#